data_AF-A0A2D4HCH9-F1
#
_entry.id   AF-A0A2D4HCH9-F1
#
_cell.length_a   1.000
_cell.length_b   1.000
_cell.length_c   1.000
_cell.angle_alpha   90.00
_cell.angle_beta   90.00
_cell.angle_gamma   90.00
#
_symmetry.space_group_name_H-M   'P 1'
#
loop_
_entity.id
_entity.type
_entity.pdbx_description
1 polymer ?
#
loop_
_entity_poly.entity_id
_entity_poly.type
_entity_poly.pdbx_seq_one_letter_code
_entity_poly.pdbx_strand_id
1 'polypeptide(L)'
;MTRAIQPQINAFLQGFHMFIPPSLVQLFDEYELELLLSGMPEIDVNDWIKNTEYTSGYERDDPVVQWFWDIVEELTQEERVLLLQFVTGSSRVPHGGFAHIMGGSGLQNFTIAAVPYTPNLLPTSSTCINMLKLPEYPKKEILKDRLLVALHCGSYGYTMA
;
A
#
# COMPACT_ATOMS: atom_id res chain seq x y z
N MET A 1 -4.43 -14.35 28.53
CA MET A 1 -3.72 -13.05 28.53
C MET A 1 -4.51 -11.91 29.18
N THR A 2 -5.81 -12.04 29.52
CA THR A 2 -6.65 -10.92 29.99
C THR A 2 -6.79 -10.78 31.52
N ARG A 3 -6.33 -11.76 32.31
CA ARG A 3 -6.66 -11.85 33.75
C ARG A 3 -6.24 -10.60 34.57
N ALA A 4 -5.13 -9.96 34.22
CA ALA A 4 -4.64 -8.76 34.89
C ALA A 4 -5.36 -7.46 34.46
N ILE A 5 -6.07 -7.48 33.34
CA ILE A 5 -6.75 -6.33 32.73
C ILE A 5 -8.27 -6.53 32.58
N GLN A 6 -8.81 -7.59 33.18
CA GLN A 6 -10.22 -7.96 33.09
C GLN A 6 -11.18 -6.83 33.50
N PRO A 7 -10.97 -6.10 34.62
CA PRO A 7 -11.89 -5.03 34.99
C PRO A 7 -11.87 -3.86 33.99
N GLN A 8 -10.72 -3.53 33.41
CA GLN A 8 -10.57 -2.48 32.39
C GLN A 8 -11.26 -2.88 31.09
N ILE A 9 -11.07 -4.12 30.63
CA ILE A 9 -11.73 -4.64 29.42
C ILE A 9 -13.25 -4.66 29.62
N ASN A 10 -13.74 -5.12 30.77
CA ASN A 10 -15.18 -5.16 31.03
C ASN A 10 -15.81 -3.76 31.03
N ALA A 11 -15.14 -2.78 31.63
CA ALA A 11 -15.61 -1.40 31.62
C ALA A 11 -15.64 -0.80 30.21
N PHE A 12 -14.59 -1.04 29.40
CA PHE A 12 -14.55 -0.62 28.00
C PHE A 12 -15.69 -1.25 27.19
N LEU A 13 -15.86 -2.57 27.28
CA LEU A 13 -16.91 -3.31 26.55
C LEU A 13 -18.31 -2.85 26.98
N GLN A 14 -18.53 -2.56 28.26
CA GLN A 14 -19.80 -2.03 28.74
C GLN A 14 -20.11 -0.67 28.09
N GLY A 15 -19.13 0.24 28.03
CA GLY A 15 -19.29 1.53 27.37
C GLY A 15 -19.50 1.40 25.86
N PHE A 16 -18.69 0.57 25.21
CA PHE A 16 -18.77 0.34 23.76
C PHE A 16 -20.14 -0.25 23.36
N HIS A 17 -20.62 -1.27 24.10
CA HIS A 17 -21.90 -1.91 23.83
C HIS A 17 -23.14 -1.12 24.25
N MET A 18 -22.96 0.00 24.96
CA MET A 18 -24.04 0.96 25.17
C MET A 18 -24.48 1.62 23.85
N PHE A 19 -23.56 1.75 22.89
CA PHE A 19 -23.80 2.38 21.59
C PHE A 19 -23.93 1.35 20.47
N ILE A 20 -23.11 0.28 20.48
CA ILE A 20 -23.05 -0.70 19.39
C ILE A 20 -23.39 -2.11 19.92
N PRO A 21 -24.55 -2.68 19.55
CA PRO A 21 -24.94 -4.02 19.98
C PRO A 21 -23.86 -5.08 19.70
N PRO A 22 -23.56 -6.00 20.65
CA PRO A 22 -22.56 -7.04 20.46
C PRO A 22 -22.80 -7.90 19.20
N SER A 23 -24.07 -8.14 18.86
CA SER A 23 -24.45 -8.93 17.68
C SER A 23 -24.04 -8.29 16.36
N LEU A 24 -23.91 -6.96 16.28
CA LEU A 24 -23.42 -6.27 15.09
C LEU A 24 -21.90 -6.33 14.98
N VAL A 25 -21.20 -6.23 16.12
CA VAL A 25 -19.74 -6.31 16.19
C VAL A 25 -19.25 -7.71 15.78
N GLN A 26 -19.98 -8.75 16.18
CA GLN A 26 -19.67 -10.15 15.83
C GLN A 26 -19.83 -10.48 14.33
N LEU A 27 -20.35 -9.56 13.51
CA LEU A 27 -20.41 -9.74 12.06
C LEU A 27 -19.04 -9.52 11.40
N PHE A 28 -18.12 -8.88 12.09
CA PHE A 28 -16.80 -8.50 11.59
C PHE A 28 -15.71 -9.34 12.26
N ASP A 29 -14.68 -9.70 11.50
CA ASP A 29 -13.43 -10.18 12.09
C ASP A 29 -12.63 -9.04 12.74
N GLU A 30 -11.51 -9.36 13.40
CA GLU A 30 -10.68 -8.37 14.07
C GLU A 30 -10.11 -7.29 13.12
N TYR A 31 -9.86 -7.65 11.85
CA TYR A 31 -9.26 -6.77 10.85
C TYR A 31 -10.30 -5.85 10.20
N GLU A 32 -11.52 -6.33 10.02
CA GLU A 32 -12.66 -5.56 9.55
C GLU A 32 -13.14 -4.58 10.62
N LEU A 33 -13.16 -5.01 11.90
CA LEU A 33 -13.52 -4.13 13.01
C LEU A 33 -12.49 -3.02 13.21
N GLU A 34 -11.20 -3.33 13.07
CA GLU A 34 -10.12 -2.32 13.07
C GLU A 34 -10.33 -1.28 11.97
N LEU A 35 -10.63 -1.73 10.75
CA LEU A 35 -10.89 -0.85 9.60
C LEU A 35 -12.11 0.03 9.83
N LEU A 36 -13.18 -0.53 10.41
CA LEU A 36 -14.42 0.19 10.69
C LEU A 36 -14.24 1.27 11.77
N LEU A 37 -13.39 1.01 12.76
CA LEU A 37 -13.11 1.95 13.86
C LEU A 37 -12.07 3.01 13.49
N SER A 38 -11.03 2.60 12.75
CA SER A 38 -9.86 3.45 12.45
C SER A 38 -9.97 4.16 11.09
N GLY A 39 -10.89 3.72 10.23
CA GLY A 39 -10.92 4.10 8.82
C GLY A 39 -9.82 3.40 8.01
N MET A 40 -9.80 3.63 6.69
CA MET A 40 -8.63 3.25 5.89
C MET A 40 -7.44 4.11 6.35
N PRO A 41 -6.33 3.51 6.80
CA PRO A 41 -5.16 4.30 7.17
C PRO A 41 -4.71 5.12 5.97
N GLU A 42 -4.69 6.45 6.11
CA GLU A 42 -4.19 7.34 5.06
C GLU A 42 -2.73 6.99 4.77
N ILE A 43 -2.40 6.81 3.50
CA ILE A 43 -1.03 6.48 3.10
C ILE A 43 -0.24 7.79 3.10
N ASP A 44 0.69 7.92 4.03
CA ASP A 44 1.64 9.02 4.06
C ASP A 44 2.66 8.86 2.92
N VAL A 45 2.45 9.61 1.84
CA VAL A 45 3.32 9.59 0.66
C VAL A 45 4.72 10.12 0.99
N ASN A 46 4.87 11.05 1.94
CA ASN A 46 6.19 11.56 2.32
C ASN A 46 7.01 10.49 3.05
N ASP A 47 6.37 9.73 3.94
CA ASP A 47 7.02 8.59 4.59
C ASP A 47 7.37 7.51 3.56
N TRP A 48 6.51 7.27 2.56
CA TRP A 48 6.81 6.34 1.48
C TRP A 48 8.05 6.78 0.69
N ILE A 49 8.09 8.03 0.21
CA ILE A 49 9.23 8.59 -0.53
C ILE A 49 10.52 8.45 0.29
N LYS A 50 10.47 8.79 1.58
CA LYS A 50 11.63 8.78 2.47
C LYS A 50 12.23 7.39 2.65
N ASN A 51 11.41 6.35 2.63
CA ASN A 51 11.82 4.96 2.81
C ASN A 51 11.85 4.16 1.50
N THR A 52 12.00 4.85 0.36
CA THR A 52 12.14 4.21 -0.96
C THR A 52 13.59 4.11 -1.38
N GLU A 53 13.96 2.95 -1.91
CA GLU A 53 15.24 2.71 -2.58
C GLU A 53 15.11 2.81 -4.11
N TYR A 54 16.14 3.31 -4.77
CA TYR A 54 16.20 3.44 -6.23
C TYR A 54 17.35 2.58 -6.76
N THR A 55 17.11 1.86 -7.86
CA THR A 55 18.10 0.91 -8.40
C THR A 55 18.01 0.78 -9.92
N SER A 56 18.92 -0.02 -10.48
CA SER A 56 19.01 -0.32 -11.92
C SER A 56 19.20 0.90 -12.81
N GLY A 57 19.70 2.01 -12.26
CA GLY A 57 19.98 3.24 -13.01
C GLY A 57 19.10 4.42 -12.62
N TYR A 58 18.07 4.22 -11.78
CA TYR A 58 17.34 5.35 -11.19
C TYR A 58 18.01 5.89 -9.94
N GLU A 59 17.92 7.22 -9.81
CA GLU A 59 18.17 8.00 -8.63
C GLU A 59 16.94 8.83 -8.27
N ARG A 60 16.90 9.35 -7.04
CA ARG A 60 15.74 10.09 -6.52
C ARG A 60 15.36 11.31 -7.38
N ASP A 61 16.36 11.97 -7.96
CA ASP A 61 16.18 13.22 -8.70
C ASP A 61 15.90 13.01 -10.19
N ASP A 62 15.82 11.76 -10.65
CA ASP A 62 15.48 11.48 -12.04
C ASP A 62 14.06 11.95 -12.38
N PRO A 63 13.85 12.53 -13.57
CA PRO A 63 12.55 13.06 -13.97
C PRO A 63 11.41 12.03 -13.85
N VAL A 64 11.66 10.77 -14.25
CA VAL A 64 10.65 9.70 -14.21
C VAL A 64 10.26 9.35 -12.78
N VAL A 65 11.22 9.39 -11.84
CA VAL A 65 10.99 9.16 -10.42
C VAL A 65 10.18 10.30 -9.81
N GLN A 66 10.55 11.55 -10.12
CA GLN A 66 9.80 12.72 -9.66
C GLN A 66 8.36 12.69 -10.20
N TRP A 67 8.17 12.38 -11.47
CA TRP A 67 6.85 12.23 -12.08
C TRP A 67 6.02 11.13 -11.41
N PHE A 68 6.65 9.98 -11.10
CA PHE A 68 5.98 8.91 -10.37
C PHE A 68 5.42 9.42 -9.05
N TRP A 69 6.25 10.10 -8.24
CA TRP A 69 5.80 10.60 -6.94
C TRP A 69 4.76 11.72 -7.03
N ASP A 70 4.90 12.66 -7.97
CA ASP A 70 3.85 13.65 -8.24
C ASP A 70 2.51 12.95 -8.55
N ILE A 71 2.54 11.89 -9.37
CA ILE A 71 1.34 11.14 -9.73
C ILE A 71 0.77 10.45 -8.49
N VAL A 72 1.60 9.83 -7.64
CA VAL A 72 1.16 9.19 -6.39
C VAL A 72 0.51 10.19 -5.43
N GLU A 73 1.01 11.42 -5.36
CA GLU A 73 0.37 12.49 -4.61
C GLU A 73 -0.99 12.89 -5.19
N GLU A 74 -1.18 12.84 -6.52
CA GLU A 74 -2.45 13.11 -7.19
C GLU A 74 -3.47 11.96 -7.06
N LEU A 75 -3.05 10.73 -6.75
CA LEU A 75 -3.92 9.56 -6.63
C LEU A 75 -4.89 9.68 -5.44
N THR A 76 -6.08 9.08 -5.57
CA THR A 76 -6.98 8.91 -4.42
C THR A 76 -6.40 7.95 -3.39
N GLN A 77 -6.95 7.95 -2.18
CA GLN A 77 -6.51 7.03 -1.14
C GLN A 77 -6.70 5.56 -1.55
N GLU A 78 -7.80 5.24 -2.24
CA GLU A 78 -8.06 3.91 -2.78
C GLU A 78 -7.03 3.51 -3.83
N GLU A 79 -6.67 4.41 -4.74
CA GLU A 79 -5.65 4.17 -5.76
C GLU A 79 -4.25 3.99 -5.15
N ARG A 80 -3.91 4.74 -4.09
CA ARG A 80 -2.66 4.53 -3.34
C ARG A 80 -2.62 3.16 -2.67
N VAL A 81 -3.74 2.70 -2.12
CA VAL A 81 -3.86 1.35 -1.55
C VAL A 81 -3.70 0.29 -2.65
N LEU A 82 -4.28 0.49 -3.83
CA LEU A 82 -4.08 -0.39 -4.98
C LEU A 82 -2.61 -0.43 -5.43
N LEU A 83 -1.92 0.70 -5.44
CA LEU A 83 -0.48 0.76 -5.73
C LEU A 83 0.35 0.02 -4.68
N LEU A 84 0.04 0.22 -3.40
CA LEU A 84 0.72 -0.48 -2.32
C LEU A 84 0.52 -2.00 -2.47
N GLN A 85 -0.70 -2.44 -2.75
CA GLN A 85 -1.01 -3.85 -2.97
C GLN A 85 -0.34 -4.39 -4.24
N PHE A 86 -0.31 -3.60 -5.30
CA PHE A 86 0.35 -3.97 -6.55
C PHE A 86 1.84 -4.27 -6.33
N VAL A 87 2.52 -3.49 -5.49
CA VAL A 87 3.97 -3.63 -5.28
C VAL A 87 4.34 -4.55 -4.12
N THR A 88 3.54 -4.60 -3.06
CA THR A 88 3.87 -5.35 -1.82
C THR A 88 3.02 -6.60 -1.63
N GLY A 89 1.90 -6.73 -2.35
CA GLY A 89 0.87 -7.74 -2.09
C GLY A 89 -0.02 -7.44 -0.86
N SER A 90 0.28 -6.38 -0.11
CA SER A 90 -0.48 -5.92 1.06
C SER A 90 -1.20 -4.62 0.76
N SER A 91 -2.44 -4.48 1.23
CA SER A 91 -3.19 -3.22 1.18
C SER A 91 -2.93 -2.31 2.39
N ARG A 92 -2.04 -2.72 3.31
CA ARG A 92 -1.80 -2.02 4.58
C ARG A 92 -0.33 -1.67 4.77
N VAL A 93 -0.09 -0.44 5.24
CA VAL A 93 1.21 0.01 5.74
C VAL A 93 1.40 -0.54 7.16
N PRO A 94 2.58 -1.05 7.52
CA PRO A 94 2.87 -1.47 8.89
C PRO A 94 2.69 -0.33 9.90
N HIS A 95 2.36 -0.67 11.15
CA HIS A 95 2.21 0.32 12.24
C HIS A 95 3.46 1.21 12.44
N GLY A 96 4.65 0.72 12.06
CA GLY A 96 5.91 1.48 12.10
C GLY A 96 6.21 2.33 10.86
N GLY A 97 5.27 2.46 9.91
CA GLY A 97 5.45 3.17 8.65
C GLY A 97 6.20 2.36 7.58
N PHE A 98 6.56 3.03 6.49
CA PHE A 98 7.21 2.43 5.32
C PHE A 98 8.61 1.88 5.62
N ALA A 99 9.27 2.39 6.65
CA ALA A 99 10.55 1.87 7.16
C ALA A 99 10.47 0.43 7.70
N HIS A 100 9.26 -0.07 7.96
CA HIS A 100 9.00 -1.39 8.56
C HIS A 100 8.32 -2.36 7.59
N ILE A 101 8.35 -2.05 6.29
CA ILE A 101 7.75 -2.93 5.28
C ILE A 101 8.49 -4.27 5.23
N MET A 102 7.69 -5.33 5.15
CA MET A 102 8.16 -6.71 5.06
C MET A 102 8.04 -7.21 3.63
N GLY A 103 9.10 -7.85 3.12
CA GLY A 103 9.06 -8.70 1.94
C GLY A 103 9.00 -10.17 2.33
N GLY A 104 9.17 -11.06 1.36
CA GLY A 104 9.12 -12.51 1.53
C GLY A 104 10.25 -13.10 2.39
N SER A 105 11.32 -12.34 2.66
CA SER A 105 12.47 -12.79 3.47
C SER A 105 12.75 -11.92 4.69
N GLY A 106 11.82 -11.04 5.08
CA GLY A 106 11.97 -10.15 6.23
C GLY A 106 11.83 -8.69 5.85
N LEU A 107 12.47 -7.81 6.62
CA LEU A 107 12.42 -6.36 6.38
C LEU A 107 13.00 -6.03 5.00
N GLN A 108 12.21 -5.36 4.16
CA GLN A 108 12.57 -5.02 2.80
C GLN A 108 11.85 -3.73 2.40
N ASN A 109 12.63 -2.66 2.19
CA ASN A 109 12.11 -1.39 1.73
C ASN A 109 11.43 -1.52 0.37
N PHE A 110 10.52 -0.60 0.09
CA PHE A 110 9.98 -0.42 -1.24
C PHE A 110 11.09 0.06 -2.19
N THR A 111 11.18 -0.55 -3.37
CA THR A 111 12.25 -0.26 -4.34
C THR A 111 11.68 0.09 -5.71
N ILE A 112 12.19 1.14 -6.34
CA ILE A 112 11.90 1.46 -7.75
C ILE A 112 13.12 1.13 -8.59
N ALA A 113 12.95 0.19 -9.53
CA ALA A 113 13.98 -0.25 -10.47
C ALA A 113 13.70 0.27 -11.87
N ALA A 114 14.70 0.87 -12.52
CA ALA A 114 14.60 1.29 -13.91
C ALA A 114 14.50 0.10 -14.86
N VAL A 115 13.66 0.25 -15.89
CA VAL A 115 13.55 -0.70 -17.00
C VAL A 115 13.58 0.07 -18.32
N PRO A 116 14.31 -0.40 -19.34
CA PRO A 116 14.29 0.22 -20.66
C PRO A 116 12.87 0.34 -21.20
N TYR A 117 12.51 1.55 -21.61
CA TYR A 117 11.18 1.81 -22.16
C TYR A 117 10.99 1.13 -23.52
N THR A 118 9.84 0.47 -23.67
CA THR A 118 9.31 0.07 -24.98
C THR A 118 7.85 0.52 -25.09
N PRO A 119 7.35 0.84 -26.31
CA PRO A 119 5.97 1.28 -26.48
C PRO A 119 4.96 0.29 -25.90
N ASN A 120 3.96 0.82 -25.18
CA ASN A 120 2.90 0.05 -24.50
C ASN A 120 3.36 -0.84 -23.33
N LEU A 121 4.62 -0.75 -22.90
CA LEU A 121 5.08 -1.45 -21.71
C LEU A 121 4.38 -0.88 -20.47
N LEU A 122 3.84 -1.78 -19.63
CA LEU A 122 3.26 -1.43 -18.33
C LEU A 122 4.31 -1.55 -17.23
N PRO A 123 4.19 -0.79 -16.13
CA PRO A 123 4.94 -1.08 -14.92
C PRO A 123 4.61 -2.49 -14.43
N THR A 124 5.60 -3.17 -13.85
CA THR A 124 5.41 -4.50 -13.25
C THR A 124 5.96 -4.51 -11.84
N SER A 125 5.59 -5.49 -11.03
CA SER A 125 6.07 -5.60 -9.67
C SER A 125 6.70 -6.95 -9.37
N SER A 126 7.44 -7.02 -8.27
CA SER A 126 7.92 -8.26 -7.68
C SER A 126 7.64 -8.19 -6.19
N THR A 127 6.45 -8.66 -5.80
CA THR A 127 5.89 -8.48 -4.46
C THR A 127 6.72 -9.09 -3.35
N CYS A 128 7.37 -10.23 -3.59
CA CYS A 128 8.28 -10.87 -2.63
C CYS A 128 9.43 -9.95 -2.18
N ILE A 129 9.77 -8.93 -2.95
CA ILE A 129 10.87 -8.00 -2.65
C ILE A 129 10.44 -6.53 -2.70
N ASN A 130 9.13 -6.24 -2.65
CA ASN A 130 8.56 -4.89 -2.66
C ASN A 130 9.10 -3.99 -3.79
N MET A 131 9.33 -4.56 -4.97
CA MET A 131 9.96 -3.86 -6.08
C MET A 131 8.96 -3.48 -7.17
N LEU A 132 8.90 -2.19 -7.50
CA LEU A 132 8.27 -1.66 -8.69
C LEU A 132 9.31 -1.53 -9.81
N LYS A 133 9.06 -2.20 -10.93
CA LYS A 133 9.83 -2.08 -12.16
C LYS A 133 9.16 -1.03 -13.02
N LEU A 134 9.77 0.15 -13.10
CA LEU A 134 9.20 1.33 -13.72
C LEU A 134 9.94 1.66 -15.02
N PRO A 135 9.29 1.50 -16.19
CA PRO A 135 9.89 1.88 -17.46
C PRO A 135 10.29 3.36 -17.50
N GLU A 136 11.37 3.67 -18.23
CA GLU A 136 11.86 5.04 -18.46
C GLU A 136 10.93 5.82 -19.40
N TYR A 137 9.69 6.08 -18.95
CA TYR A 137 8.68 6.72 -19.78
C TYR A 137 9.14 8.10 -20.25
N PRO A 138 8.90 8.46 -21.53
CA PRO A 138 9.40 9.72 -22.07
C PRO A 138 8.57 10.95 -21.65
N LYS A 139 7.40 10.75 -21.03
CA LYS A 139 6.47 11.82 -20.61
C LYS A 139 5.66 11.41 -19.37
N LYS A 140 5.37 12.37 -18.49
CA LYS A 140 4.56 12.19 -17.27
C LYS A 140 3.16 11.64 -17.58
N GLU A 141 2.52 12.10 -18.64
CA GLU A 141 1.16 11.67 -19.00
C GLU A 141 1.12 10.19 -19.40
N ILE A 142 2.18 9.72 -20.07
CA ILE A 142 2.31 8.30 -20.45
C ILE A 142 2.54 7.45 -19.20
N LEU A 143 3.39 7.90 -18.28
CA LEU A 143 3.59 7.23 -17.00
C LEU A 143 2.25 7.08 -16.26
N LYS A 144 1.50 8.18 -16.11
CA LYS A 144 0.20 8.20 -15.42
C LYS A 144 -0.80 7.21 -16.03
N ASP A 145 -0.98 7.28 -17.34
CA ASP A 145 -1.88 6.37 -18.08
C ASP A 145 -1.49 4.90 -17.86
N ARG A 146 -0.21 4.55 -18.05
CA ARG A 146 0.28 3.17 -17.94
C ARG A 146 0.26 2.66 -16.50
N LEU A 147 0.53 3.52 -15.52
CA LEU A 147 0.44 3.18 -14.11
C LEU A 147 -1.00 2.83 -13.74
N LEU A 148 -1.96 3.70 -14.05
CA LEU A 148 -3.38 3.45 -13.75
C LEU A 148 -3.89 2.16 -14.42
N VAL A 149 -3.51 1.92 -15.68
CA VAL A 149 -3.83 0.66 -16.36
C VAL A 149 -3.25 -0.53 -15.59
N ALA A 150 -1.98 -0.48 -15.17
CA ALA A 150 -1.36 -1.58 -14.41
C ALA A 150 -2.04 -1.82 -13.05
N LEU A 151 -2.42 -0.75 -12.33
CA LEU A 151 -3.10 -0.85 -11.05
C LEU A 151 -4.48 -1.51 -11.20
N HIS A 152 -5.28 -1.05 -12.15
CA HIS A 152 -6.62 -1.60 -12.36
C HIS A 152 -6.59 -3.00 -12.97
N CYS A 153 -5.67 -3.30 -13.91
CA CYS A 153 -5.55 -4.65 -14.45
C CYS A 153 -4.96 -5.64 -13.44
N GLY A 154 -4.03 -5.20 -12.59
CA GLY A 154 -3.42 -6.02 -11.55
C GLY A 154 -4.35 -6.29 -10.36
N SER A 155 -5.26 -5.37 -10.03
CA SER A 155 -6.20 -5.50 -8.92
C SER A 155 -7.27 -6.58 -9.12
N TYR A 156 -7.49 -7.05 -10.35
CA TYR A 156 -8.47 -8.12 -10.62
C TYR A 156 -8.05 -9.50 -10.12
N GLY A 157 -6.81 -9.67 -9.65
CA GLY A 157 -6.33 -10.93 -9.10
C GLY A 157 -6.40 -12.10 -10.08
N TYR A 158 -5.74 -13.21 -9.73
CA TYR A 158 -5.78 -14.47 -10.47
C TYR A 158 -7.12 -15.21 -10.28
N THR A 159 -8.26 -14.52 -10.39
CA THR A 159 -9.61 -15.05 -10.14
C THR A 159 -10.49 -15.12 -11.40
N MET A 160 -9.89 -15.20 -12.58
CA MET A 160 -10.59 -15.60 -13.82
C MET A 160 -9.80 -16.69 -14.53
N ALA A 161 -9.91 -17.92 -14.00
CA ALA A 161 -9.80 -19.18 -14.73
C ALA A 161 -10.67 -20.23 -14.02
#